data_AF-A0A951YRQ0-F1
#
_entry.id   AF-A0A951YRQ0-F1
#
_cell.length_a   1.000
_cell.length_b   1.000
_cell.length_c   1.000
_cell.angle_alpha   90.00
_cell.angle_beta   90.00
_cell.angle_gamma   90.00
#
_symmetry.space_group_name_H-M   'P 1'
#
loop_
_entity.id
_entity.type
_entity.pdbx_description
1 polymer ?
#
loop_
_entity_poly.entity_id
_entity_poly.type
_entity_poly.pdbx_seq_one_letter_code
_entity_poly.pdbx_strand_id
1 'polypeptide(L)'
;MAITPPSNRLWWKEPIHGLEIGWIVISFLWGLFMFFFMIAWHFIGQQNLSTETYRVTTAAYEQKVIDFADEYQAMDENGDYLEEDFVPVVRPPAGADVYILARTYEFWPIVELERGQSYRVHLSSVDLQHGFSLQPTNINISVHPGYEHVMHITPTESGVFGIVCNEFCGIGHHLMTGRIRVVEPGTGDAATGPADEPADDSIQAEG
;
A
#
# COMPACT_ATOMS: atom_id res chain seq x y z
N MET A 1 18.43 31.65 19.90
CA MET A 1 17.88 32.84 19.22
C MET A 1 18.20 34.06 20.08
N ALA A 2 18.85 35.08 19.52
CA ALA A 2 19.21 36.28 20.28
C ALA A 2 17.92 37.03 20.69
N ILE A 3 17.80 37.31 21.98
CA ILE A 3 16.62 37.98 22.59
C ILE A 3 16.61 39.49 22.26
N THR A 4 17.74 40.04 21.80
CA THR A 4 17.90 41.45 21.46
C THR A 4 18.38 41.61 20.02
N PRO A 5 17.96 42.70 19.34
CA PRO A 5 18.49 43.03 18.01
C PRO A 5 20.00 43.31 18.10
N PRO A 6 20.76 43.00 17.03
CA PRO A 6 22.19 43.30 16.99
C PRO A 6 22.43 44.81 17.14
N SER A 7 23.45 45.16 17.93
CA SER A 7 23.79 46.56 18.24
C SER A 7 24.27 47.34 17.01
N ASN A 8 24.85 46.66 16.02
CA ASN A 8 25.29 47.25 14.76
C ASN A 8 24.27 47.06 13.63
N ARG A 9 23.99 48.14 12.91
CA ARG A 9 23.10 48.13 11.74
C ARG A 9 23.64 47.26 10.59
N LEU A 10 24.96 47.10 10.49
CA LEU A 10 25.65 46.31 9.45
C LEU A 10 26.11 44.93 9.96
N TRP A 11 25.29 44.27 10.80
CA TRP A 11 25.61 43.00 11.46
C TRP A 11 26.07 41.88 10.51
N TRP A 12 25.62 41.87 9.26
CA TRP A 12 26.02 40.87 8.24
C TRP A 12 27.47 41.04 7.73
N LYS A 13 28.15 42.13 8.09
CA LYS A 13 29.58 42.34 7.80
C LYS A 13 30.48 41.89 8.95
N GLU A 14 29.92 41.53 10.10
CA GLU A 14 30.70 41.02 11.22
C GLU A 14 31.17 39.60 10.93
N PRO A 15 32.42 39.25 11.28
CA PRO A 15 32.90 37.89 11.09
C PRO A 15 32.10 36.93 11.99
N ILE A 16 31.65 35.82 11.39
CA ILE A 16 30.94 34.75 12.11
C ILE A 16 31.84 34.20 13.21
N HIS A 17 31.30 34.01 14.41
CA HIS A 17 32.08 33.50 15.54
C HIS A 17 32.55 32.06 15.27
N GLY A 18 33.76 31.70 15.71
CA GLY A 18 34.35 30.37 15.41
C GLY A 18 33.48 29.19 15.84
N LEU A 19 32.73 29.33 16.94
CA LEU A 19 31.78 28.32 17.41
C LEU A 19 30.59 28.14 16.46
N GLU A 20 30.09 29.23 15.87
CA GLU A 20 28.98 29.19 14.91
C GLU A 20 29.42 28.51 13.62
N ILE A 21 30.63 28.82 13.12
CA ILE A 21 31.23 28.13 11.98
C ILE A 21 31.37 26.63 12.28
N GLY A 22 31.83 26.27 13.48
CA GLY A 22 31.94 24.88 13.91
C GLY A 22 30.60 24.14 13.81
N TRP A 23 29.52 24.71 14.33
CA TRP A 23 28.18 24.12 14.23
C TRP A 23 27.67 24.03 12.79
N ILE A 24 27.88 25.06 11.97
CA ILE A 24 27.50 25.04 10.55
C ILE A 24 28.22 23.88 9.83
N VAL A 25 29.51 23.71 10.08
CA VAL A 25 30.30 22.60 9.49
C VAL A 25 29.78 21.25 9.97
N ILE A 26 29.53 21.09 11.28
CA ILE A 26 28.98 19.84 11.83
C ILE A 26 27.62 19.52 11.20
N SER A 27 26.69 20.49 11.16
CA SER A 27 25.37 20.32 10.54
C SER A 27 25.47 20.00 9.05
N PHE A 28 26.38 20.65 8.33
CA PHE A 28 26.60 20.38 6.91
C PHE A 28 27.14 18.97 6.66
N LEU A 29 28.15 18.55 7.43
CA LEU A 29 28.72 17.21 7.33
C LEU A 29 27.71 16.13 7.72
N TRP A 30 26.91 16.38 8.76
CA TRP A 30 25.82 15.48 9.14
C TRP A 30 24.74 15.38 8.07
N GLY A 31 24.38 16.52 7.45
CA GLY A 31 23.46 16.55 6.31
C GLY A 31 23.97 15.73 5.12
N LEU A 32 25.25 15.87 4.77
CA LEU A 32 25.88 15.05 3.73
C LEU A 32 25.88 13.56 4.09
N PHE A 33 26.22 13.21 5.33
CA PHE A 33 26.17 11.83 5.79
C PHE A 33 24.77 11.24 5.62
N MET A 34 23.73 11.92 6.11
CA MET A 34 22.35 11.46 5.97
C MET A 34 21.90 11.36 4.51
N PHE A 35 22.28 12.31 3.66
CA PHE A 35 21.99 12.29 2.23
C PHE A 35 22.55 11.03 1.55
N PHE A 36 23.83 10.74 1.76
CA PHE A 36 24.45 9.54 1.17
C PHE A 36 23.96 8.25 1.83
N PHE A 37 23.64 8.29 3.12
CA PHE A 37 23.03 7.15 3.82
C PHE A 37 21.65 6.81 3.24
N MET A 38 20.81 7.80 2.89
CA MET A 38 19.54 7.55 2.21
C MET A 38 19.73 6.88 0.83
N ILE A 39 20.73 7.30 0.05
CA ILE A 39 21.07 6.66 -1.22
C ILE A 39 21.51 5.21 -0.98
N ALA A 40 22.39 4.97 -0.01
CA ALA A 40 22.82 3.62 0.34
C ALA A 40 21.63 2.75 0.80
N TRP A 41 20.72 3.31 1.60
CA TRP A 41 19.51 2.63 2.06
C TRP A 41 18.56 2.29 0.92
N HIS A 42 18.51 3.06 -0.17
CA HIS A 42 17.70 2.74 -1.34
C HIS A 42 18.11 1.40 -1.99
N PHE A 43 19.40 1.04 -1.92
CA PHE A 43 19.91 -0.21 -2.48
C PHE A 43 19.90 -1.38 -1.49
N ILE A 44 19.99 -1.09 -0.19
CA ILE A 44 20.13 -2.12 0.87
C ILE A 44 18.78 -2.42 1.55
N GLY A 45 17.95 -1.39 1.71
CA GLY A 45 16.69 -1.47 2.44
C GLY A 45 15.56 -2.02 1.57
N GLN A 46 14.71 -2.87 2.15
CA GLN A 46 13.47 -3.30 1.53
C GLN A 46 12.49 -2.11 1.53
N GLN A 47 12.14 -1.59 0.35
CA GLN A 47 11.15 -0.53 0.19
C GLN A 47 9.77 -1.14 -0.03
N ASN A 48 8.75 -0.56 0.58
CA ASN A 48 7.35 -0.96 0.37
C ASN A 48 6.72 -0.34 -0.88
N LEU A 49 7.51 0.38 -1.70
CA LEU A 49 7.00 1.06 -2.88
C LEU A 49 6.81 0.05 -4.02
N SER A 50 5.61 0.07 -4.61
CA SER A 50 5.30 -0.72 -5.80
C SER A 50 6.14 -0.26 -7.00
N THR A 51 6.88 -1.17 -7.60
CA THR A 51 7.61 -0.94 -8.87
C THR A 51 6.70 -1.13 -10.09
N GLU A 52 5.56 -1.78 -9.91
CA GLU A 52 4.62 -2.16 -10.96
C GLU A 52 3.39 -1.24 -10.92
N THR A 53 3.22 -0.42 -11.95
CA THR A 53 2.04 0.43 -12.08
C THR A 53 1.51 0.39 -13.50
N TYR A 54 0.22 0.12 -13.64
CA TYR A 54 -0.46 0.04 -14.93
C TYR A 54 -1.43 1.21 -15.08
N ARG A 55 -1.65 1.68 -16.32
CA ARG A 55 -2.77 2.59 -16.61
C ARG A 55 -4.01 1.76 -16.85
N VAL A 56 -5.08 2.08 -16.14
CA VAL A 56 -6.38 1.40 -16.25
C VAL A 56 -7.49 2.42 -16.16
N THR A 57 -8.61 2.21 -16.84
CA THR A 57 -9.80 3.05 -16.63
C THR A 57 -10.50 2.64 -15.34
N THR A 58 -11.11 3.59 -14.63
CA THR A 58 -11.80 3.33 -13.35
C THR A 58 -12.85 2.22 -13.48
N ALA A 59 -13.69 2.27 -14.52
CA ALA A 59 -14.73 1.25 -14.77
C ALA A 59 -14.16 -0.15 -15.02
N ALA A 60 -13.07 -0.26 -15.79
CA ALA A 60 -12.44 -1.55 -16.04
C ALA A 60 -11.82 -2.13 -14.76
N TYR A 61 -11.21 -1.29 -13.92
CA TYR A 61 -10.67 -1.75 -12.65
C TYR A 61 -11.78 -2.16 -11.68
N GLU A 62 -12.86 -1.39 -11.58
CA GLU A 62 -14.04 -1.75 -10.79
C GLU A 62 -14.58 -3.13 -11.18
N GLN A 63 -14.70 -3.40 -12.48
CA GLN A 63 -15.15 -4.72 -12.95
C GLN A 63 -14.19 -5.84 -12.53
N LYS A 64 -12.86 -5.64 -12.65
CA LYS A 64 -11.88 -6.63 -12.17
C LYS A 64 -12.08 -6.97 -10.69
N VAL A 65 -12.33 -5.95 -9.84
CA VAL A 65 -12.54 -6.19 -8.41
C VAL A 65 -13.85 -6.92 -8.16
N ILE A 66 -14.91 -6.63 -8.92
CA ILE A 66 -16.19 -7.35 -8.84
C ILE A 66 -16.01 -8.81 -9.22
N ASP A 67 -15.41 -9.08 -10.39
CA ASP A 67 -15.16 -10.44 -10.86
C ASP A 67 -14.31 -11.23 -9.86
N PHE A 68 -13.28 -10.59 -9.29
CA PHE A 68 -12.45 -11.15 -8.23
C PHE A 68 -13.24 -11.46 -6.96
N ALA A 69 -14.13 -10.55 -6.53
CA ALA A 69 -14.92 -10.78 -5.33
C ALA A 69 -15.94 -11.90 -5.51
N ASP A 70 -16.57 -11.99 -6.69
CA ASP A 70 -17.53 -13.05 -7.02
C ASP A 70 -16.85 -14.43 -7.12
N GLU A 71 -15.62 -14.49 -7.63
CA GLU A 71 -14.84 -15.73 -7.78
C GLU A 71 -14.32 -16.26 -6.43
N TYR A 72 -13.81 -15.37 -5.58
CA TYR A 72 -13.13 -15.75 -4.33
C TYR A 72 -13.95 -15.45 -3.07
N GLN A 73 -15.27 -15.23 -3.19
CA GLN A 73 -16.13 -14.98 -2.04
C GLN A 73 -16.07 -16.15 -1.07
N ALA A 74 -15.70 -15.86 0.17
CA ALA A 74 -15.58 -16.87 1.20
C ALA A 74 -16.97 -17.29 1.69
N MET A 75 -17.13 -18.59 1.98
CA MET A 75 -18.34 -19.13 2.60
C MET A 75 -18.09 -19.47 4.08
N ASP A 76 -19.14 -19.40 4.88
CA ASP A 76 -19.15 -19.77 6.28
C ASP A 76 -19.36 -21.29 6.46
N GLU A 77 -19.33 -21.76 7.70
CA GLU A 77 -19.54 -23.19 8.03
C GLU A 77 -20.96 -23.68 7.68
N ASN A 78 -21.92 -22.77 7.50
CA ASN A 78 -23.31 -23.06 7.15
C ASN A 78 -23.56 -23.04 5.63
N GLY A 79 -22.57 -22.64 4.83
CA GLY A 79 -22.67 -22.49 3.38
C GLY A 79 -23.20 -21.13 2.92
N ASP A 80 -23.32 -20.15 3.82
CA ASP A 80 -23.69 -18.78 3.52
C ASP A 80 -22.45 -17.95 3.17
N TYR A 81 -22.62 -16.89 2.38
CA TYR A 81 -21.53 -15.97 2.05
C TYR A 81 -21.06 -15.20 3.28
N LEU A 82 -19.74 -15.17 3.50
CA LEU A 82 -19.13 -14.40 4.57
C LEU A 82 -19.14 -12.92 4.20
N GLU A 83 -19.90 -12.15 4.97
CA GLU A 83 -19.94 -10.69 4.90
C GLU A 83 -19.70 -10.10 6.29
N GLU A 84 -18.92 -9.03 6.34
CA GLU A 84 -18.68 -8.25 7.55
C GLU A 84 -19.04 -6.80 7.26
N ASP A 85 -19.93 -6.20 8.06
CA ASP A 85 -20.41 -4.83 7.86
C ASP A 85 -20.95 -4.57 6.43
N PHE A 86 -21.60 -5.56 5.81
CA PHE A 86 -22.09 -5.57 4.42
C PHE A 86 -20.99 -5.54 3.35
N VAL A 87 -19.76 -5.90 3.72
CA VAL A 87 -18.62 -6.05 2.80
C VAL A 87 -18.28 -7.55 2.70
N PRO A 88 -18.19 -8.12 1.49
CA PRO A 88 -17.81 -9.51 1.30
C PRO A 88 -16.37 -9.74 1.76
N VAL A 89 -16.17 -10.89 2.41
CA VAL A 89 -14.85 -11.42 2.74
C VAL A 89 -14.42 -12.36 1.62
N VAL A 90 -13.24 -12.13 1.06
CA VAL A 90 -12.71 -12.91 -0.06
C VAL A 90 -11.44 -13.65 0.34
N ARG A 91 -11.30 -14.92 -0.10
CA ARG A 91 -10.17 -15.80 0.21
C ARG A 91 -9.44 -16.21 -1.09
N PRO A 92 -8.50 -15.38 -1.57
CA PRO A 92 -7.69 -15.72 -2.72
C PRO A 92 -6.69 -16.86 -2.40
N PRO A 93 -6.38 -17.74 -3.37
CA PRO A 93 -5.38 -18.78 -3.19
C PRO A 93 -3.97 -18.17 -3.04
N ALA A 94 -3.07 -18.92 -2.41
CA ALA A 94 -1.68 -18.49 -2.22
C ALA A 94 -1.00 -18.20 -3.56
N GLY A 95 -0.35 -17.03 -3.69
CA GLY A 95 0.31 -16.61 -4.93
C GLY A 95 -0.57 -15.82 -5.90
N ALA A 96 -1.87 -15.69 -5.63
CA ALA A 96 -2.80 -15.02 -6.55
C ALA A 96 -2.69 -13.49 -6.54
N ASP A 97 -3.26 -12.90 -7.60
CA ASP A 97 -3.53 -11.47 -7.69
C ASP A 97 -4.76 -11.12 -6.85
N VAL A 98 -4.61 -10.13 -5.97
CA VAL A 98 -5.64 -9.68 -5.02
C VAL A 98 -6.01 -8.25 -5.37
N TYR A 99 -7.29 -7.99 -5.63
CA TYR A 99 -7.75 -6.67 -6.05
C TYR A 99 -8.48 -5.95 -4.93
N ILE A 100 -8.09 -4.71 -4.65
CA ILE A 100 -8.75 -3.85 -3.65
C ILE A 100 -9.08 -2.50 -4.30
N LEU A 101 -10.36 -2.14 -4.22
CA LEU A 101 -10.92 -0.89 -4.67
C LEU A 101 -10.96 0.14 -3.54
N ALA A 102 -10.53 1.37 -3.82
CA ALA A 102 -10.77 2.52 -2.96
C ALA A 102 -11.85 3.44 -3.56
N ARG A 103 -12.90 3.71 -2.79
CA ARG A 103 -13.94 4.67 -3.16
C ARG A 103 -14.41 5.45 -1.93
N THR A 104 -15.04 6.60 -2.12
CA THR A 104 -15.61 7.39 -1.03
C THR A 104 -16.77 6.64 -0.36
N TYR A 105 -16.71 6.17 0.90
CA TYR A 105 -15.66 6.25 1.94
C TYR A 105 -15.29 4.83 2.45
N GLU A 106 -14.98 3.91 1.56
CA GLU A 106 -14.72 2.50 1.86
C GLU A 106 -13.56 1.91 1.06
N PHE A 107 -12.96 0.86 1.62
CA PHE A 107 -12.08 -0.07 0.92
C PHE A 107 -12.81 -1.39 0.73
N TRP A 108 -12.79 -1.93 -0.48
CA TRP A 108 -13.59 -3.09 -0.85
C TRP A 108 -12.81 -4.03 -1.77
N PRO A 109 -12.91 -5.36 -1.63
CA PRO A 109 -13.54 -6.13 -0.56
C PRO A 109 -12.62 -6.29 0.68
N ILE A 110 -13.08 -7.01 1.72
CA ILE A 110 -12.22 -7.44 2.84
C ILE A 110 -11.47 -8.69 2.38
N VAL A 111 -10.16 -8.59 2.25
CA VAL A 111 -9.32 -9.71 1.79
C VAL A 111 -8.79 -10.51 2.97
N GLU A 112 -8.91 -11.83 2.91
CA GLU A 112 -8.37 -12.78 3.87
C GLU A 112 -7.19 -13.55 3.25
N LEU A 113 -5.99 -13.24 3.73
CA LEU A 113 -4.72 -13.77 3.22
C LEU A 113 -4.16 -14.83 4.19
N GLU A 114 -3.26 -15.69 3.71
CA GLU A 114 -2.57 -16.65 4.56
C GLU A 114 -1.19 -16.16 5.00
N ARG A 115 -0.84 -16.40 6.26
CA ARG A 115 0.48 -16.04 6.80
C ARG A 115 1.59 -16.81 6.08
N GLY A 116 2.62 -16.09 5.63
CA GLY A 116 3.80 -16.64 4.97
C GLY A 116 3.61 -16.91 3.48
N GLN A 117 2.42 -16.68 2.93
CA GLN A 117 2.16 -16.75 1.49
C GLN A 117 2.36 -15.38 0.85
N SER A 118 2.83 -15.37 -0.40
CA SER A 118 3.07 -14.13 -1.14
C SER A 118 1.87 -13.83 -2.03
N TYR A 119 1.48 -12.56 -2.10
CA TYR A 119 0.35 -12.07 -2.88
C TYR A 119 0.73 -10.81 -3.64
N ARG A 120 0.11 -10.62 -4.81
CA ARG A 120 0.20 -9.38 -5.59
C ARG A 120 -1.06 -8.55 -5.34
N VAL A 121 -0.97 -7.56 -4.47
CA VAL A 121 -2.10 -6.70 -4.11
C VAL A 121 -2.18 -5.52 -5.07
N HIS A 122 -3.19 -5.53 -5.91
CA HIS A 122 -3.54 -4.46 -6.83
C HIS A 122 -4.45 -3.46 -6.11
N LEU A 123 -4.13 -2.18 -6.25
CA LEU A 123 -4.89 -1.07 -5.69
C LEU A 123 -5.17 -0.02 -6.75
N SER A 124 -6.43 0.41 -6.86
CA SER A 124 -6.82 1.60 -7.61
C SER A 124 -8.01 2.28 -6.96
N SER A 125 -8.28 3.50 -7.40
CA SER A 125 -9.48 4.23 -7.03
C SER A 125 -10.40 4.45 -8.23
N VAL A 126 -11.70 4.45 -7.97
CA VAL A 126 -12.74 4.76 -8.98
C VAL A 126 -13.17 6.21 -9.00
N ASP A 127 -12.80 7.00 -7.99
CA ASP A 127 -13.29 8.38 -7.82
C ASP A 127 -12.17 9.41 -7.59
N LEU A 128 -11.64 9.50 -6.38
CA LEU A 128 -10.71 10.53 -5.92
C LEU A 128 -9.36 9.91 -5.55
N GLN A 129 -8.37 10.76 -5.29
CA GLN A 129 -7.15 10.30 -4.65
C GLN A 129 -7.47 9.88 -3.21
N HIS A 130 -6.98 8.69 -2.82
CA HIS A 130 -7.06 8.18 -1.46
C HIS A 130 -5.68 7.81 -0.94
N GLY A 131 -5.55 7.75 0.37
CA GLY A 131 -4.39 7.19 1.04
C GLY A 131 -4.66 5.74 1.42
N PHE A 132 -3.70 4.85 1.24
CA PHE A 132 -3.78 3.49 1.73
C PHE A 132 -2.67 3.30 2.78
N SER A 133 -3.05 3.36 4.05
CA SER A 133 -2.15 3.07 5.17
C SER A 133 -2.58 1.79 5.85
N LEU A 134 -1.75 0.75 5.76
CA LEU A 134 -1.97 -0.52 6.45
C LEU A 134 -1.29 -0.48 7.82
N GLN A 135 -2.03 -0.76 8.89
CA GLN A 135 -1.56 -0.68 10.28
C GLN A 135 -1.53 -2.09 10.90
N PRO A 136 -0.52 -2.43 11.72
CA PRO A 136 0.59 -1.58 12.20
C PRO A 136 1.85 -1.59 11.31
N THR A 137 1.73 -2.02 10.05
CA THR A 137 2.87 -2.13 9.14
C THR A 137 3.28 -0.77 8.56
N ASN A 138 4.41 -0.71 7.85
CA ASN A 138 4.89 0.53 7.22
C ASN A 138 4.45 0.65 5.75
N ILE A 139 3.31 0.06 5.38
CA ILE A 139 2.77 0.19 4.03
C ILE A 139 1.90 1.45 4.00
N ASN A 140 2.36 2.42 3.22
CA ASN A 140 1.69 3.70 3.06
C ASN A 140 1.88 4.18 1.63
N ILE A 141 0.81 4.12 0.83
CA ILE A 141 0.84 4.54 -0.57
C ILE A 141 -0.35 5.44 -0.91
N SER A 142 -0.16 6.32 -1.88
CA SER A 142 -1.24 7.13 -2.45
C SER A 142 -1.87 6.38 -3.63
N VAL A 143 -3.19 6.16 -3.56
CA VAL A 143 -3.98 5.46 -4.57
C VAL A 143 -4.67 6.49 -5.45
N HIS A 144 -4.44 6.40 -6.76
CA HIS A 144 -4.95 7.39 -7.72
C HIS A 144 -5.95 6.75 -8.69
N PRO A 145 -6.99 7.48 -9.09
CA PRO A 145 -7.84 7.04 -10.19
C PRO A 145 -7.05 7.03 -11.50
N GLY A 146 -7.29 6.01 -12.33
CA GLY A 146 -6.61 5.87 -13.62
C GLY A 146 -5.30 5.07 -13.59
N TYR A 147 -4.83 4.68 -12.39
CA TYR A 147 -3.61 3.90 -12.19
C TYR A 147 -3.87 2.72 -11.24
N GLU A 148 -3.36 1.55 -11.61
CA GLU A 148 -3.37 0.33 -10.83
C GLU A 148 -1.96 0.13 -10.26
N HIS A 149 -1.83 0.23 -8.94
CA HIS A 149 -0.58 0.03 -8.22
C HIS A 149 -0.50 -1.40 -7.69
N VAL A 150 0.61 -2.10 -7.94
CA VAL A 150 0.74 -3.53 -7.58
C VAL A 150 1.82 -3.72 -6.52
N MET A 151 1.41 -4.09 -5.32
CA MET A 151 2.31 -4.32 -4.19
C MET A 151 2.51 -5.81 -3.96
N HIS A 152 3.75 -6.22 -3.76
CA HIS A 152 4.06 -7.59 -3.34
C HIS A 152 4.03 -7.65 -1.82
N ILE A 153 3.10 -8.42 -1.26
CA ILE A 153 2.92 -8.56 0.19
C ILE A 153 3.09 -10.03 0.59
N THR A 154 3.91 -10.27 1.61
CA THR A 154 4.05 -11.56 2.29
C THR A 154 3.76 -11.36 3.77
N PRO A 155 2.53 -11.60 4.24
CA PRO A 155 2.18 -11.36 5.64
C PRO A 155 2.97 -12.28 6.58
N THR A 156 3.67 -11.71 7.56
CA THR A 156 4.50 -12.49 8.50
C THR A 156 3.80 -12.81 9.82
N GLU A 157 2.68 -12.15 10.10
CA GLU A 157 1.90 -12.29 11.34
C GLU A 157 0.43 -12.49 10.99
N SER A 158 -0.26 -13.38 11.72
CA SER A 158 -1.71 -13.57 11.62
C SER A 158 -2.45 -12.55 12.48
N GLY A 159 -3.67 -12.18 12.07
CA GLY A 159 -4.49 -11.18 12.75
C GLY A 159 -5.26 -10.29 11.79
N VAL A 160 -5.82 -9.21 12.32
CA VAL A 160 -6.57 -8.21 11.55
C VAL A 160 -5.73 -6.94 11.43
N PHE A 161 -5.45 -6.55 10.20
CA PHE A 161 -4.70 -5.37 9.84
C PHE A 161 -5.66 -4.28 9.38
N GLY A 162 -5.62 -3.12 10.02
CA GLY A 162 -6.49 -2.00 9.68
C GLY A 162 -5.96 -1.24 8.48
N ILE A 163 -6.84 -0.90 7.54
CA ILE A 163 -6.57 0.07 6.47
C ILE A 163 -7.16 1.41 6.90
N VAL A 164 -6.38 2.47 6.83
CA VAL A 164 -6.82 3.84 7.12
C VAL A 164 -6.55 4.72 5.91
N CYS A 165 -7.54 5.51 5.52
CA CYS A 165 -7.32 6.57 4.55
C CYS A 165 -6.60 7.75 5.19
N ASN A 166 -5.38 8.04 4.72
CA ASN A 166 -4.53 9.14 5.23
C ASN A 166 -4.35 10.29 4.24
N GLU A 167 -5.12 10.32 3.15
CA GLU A 167 -5.20 11.45 2.20
C GLU A 167 -6.64 11.98 2.18
N PHE A 168 -6.81 13.31 2.27
CA PHE A 168 -8.15 13.89 2.43
C PHE A 168 -9.03 13.66 1.18
N CYS A 169 -10.08 12.85 1.33
CA CYS A 169 -10.98 12.45 0.25
C CYS A 169 -12.44 12.92 0.43
N GLY A 170 -12.69 13.90 1.31
CA GLY A 170 -13.99 14.54 1.51
C GLY A 170 -14.51 14.51 2.95
N ILE A 171 -15.79 14.87 3.14
CA ILE A 171 -16.41 15.06 4.47
C ILE A 171 -16.36 13.81 5.37
N GLY A 172 -16.53 12.61 4.79
CA GLY A 172 -16.46 11.33 5.49
C GLY A 172 -15.05 10.73 5.62
N HIS A 173 -14.00 11.48 5.27
CA HIS A 173 -12.62 10.98 5.23
C HIS A 173 -12.19 10.25 6.51
N HIS A 174 -12.53 10.80 7.68
CA HIS A 174 -12.19 10.22 8.98
C HIS A 174 -12.88 8.88 9.30
N LEU A 175 -13.93 8.52 8.56
CA LEU A 175 -14.64 7.24 8.68
C LEU A 175 -14.14 6.21 7.68
N MET A 176 -13.31 6.61 6.71
CA MET A 176 -12.84 5.74 5.65
C MET A 176 -11.77 4.78 6.19
N THR A 177 -12.25 3.59 6.54
CA THR A 177 -11.45 2.50 7.11
C THR A 177 -11.77 1.20 6.40
N GLY A 178 -10.81 0.29 6.37
CA GLY A 178 -10.96 -1.06 5.85
C GLY A 178 -10.15 -2.02 6.70
N ARG A 179 -10.16 -3.31 6.34
CA ARG A 179 -9.41 -4.35 7.05
C ARG A 179 -8.89 -5.40 6.07
N ILE A 180 -7.71 -5.93 6.38
CA ILE A 180 -7.14 -7.15 5.78
C ILE A 180 -7.04 -8.17 6.90
N ARG A 181 -7.53 -9.38 6.65
CA ARG A 181 -7.39 -10.50 7.59
C ARG A 181 -6.22 -11.36 7.16
N VAL A 182 -5.43 -11.83 8.12
CA VAL A 182 -4.36 -12.80 7.87
C VAL A 182 -4.61 -13.99 8.77
N VAL A 183 -4.89 -15.13 8.15
CA VAL A 183 -5.17 -16.40 8.84
C VAL A 183 -3.98 -17.33 8.80
N GLU A 184 -4.04 -18.41 9.58
CA GLU A 184 -3.05 -19.47 9.53
C GLU A 184 -3.15 -20.22 8.18
N PRO A 185 -2.04 -20.69 7.60
CA PRO A 185 -2.09 -21.50 6.39
C PRO A 185 -3.02 -22.70 6.54
N GLY A 186 -3.92 -22.92 5.58
CA GLY A 186 -4.83 -24.07 5.58
C GLY A 186 -5.99 -23.97 6.57
N THR A 187 -6.24 -22.79 7.17
CA THR A 187 -7.50 -22.54 7.90
C THR A 187 -8.62 -21.97 7.03
N GLY A 188 -8.29 -21.47 5.83
CA GLY A 188 -9.27 -21.20 4.80
C GLY A 188 -9.33 -22.37 3.84
N ASP A 189 -10.48 -23.03 3.71
CA ASP A 189 -10.77 -23.74 2.47
C ASP A 189 -10.73 -22.67 1.37
N ALA A 190 -9.60 -22.57 0.65
CA ALA A 190 -9.48 -21.66 -0.47
C ALA A 190 -10.67 -21.93 -1.39
N ALA A 191 -11.38 -20.87 -1.81
CA ALA A 191 -12.39 -21.02 -2.84
C ALA A 191 -11.70 -21.74 -4.00
N THR A 192 -12.17 -22.94 -4.32
CA THR A 192 -11.54 -23.82 -5.30
C THR A 192 -11.86 -23.30 -6.69
N GLY A 193 -11.22 -22.19 -7.06
CA GLY A 193 -11.08 -21.74 -8.44
C GLY A 193 -10.17 -22.70 -9.19
N PRO A 194 -10.36 -22.88 -10.51
CA PRO A 194 -9.60 -23.85 -11.28
C PRO A 194 -8.11 -23.52 -11.18
N ALA A 195 -7.31 -24.52 -10.78
CA ALA A 195 -5.87 -24.44 -10.84
C ALA A 195 -5.48 -24.02 -12.26
N ASP A 196 -4.73 -22.93 -12.39
CA ASP A 196 -4.10 -22.54 -13.64
C ASP A 196 -3.31 -23.74 -14.16
N GLU A 197 -3.85 -24.34 -15.22
CA GLU A 197 -3.15 -25.29 -16.06
C GLU A 197 -1.98 -24.51 -16.68
N PRO A 198 -0.72 -25.00 -16.59
CA PRO A 198 0.40 -24.28 -17.17
C PRO A 198 0.12 -24.12 -18.66
N ALA A 199 0.08 -22.86 -19.11
CA ALA A 199 -0.14 -22.52 -20.52
C ALA A 199 0.75 -23.41 -21.40
N ASP A 200 0.09 -24.32 -22.14
CA ASP A 200 0.69 -25.11 -23.18
C ASP A 200 1.14 -24.16 -24.29
N ASP A 201 2.41 -23.78 -24.23
CA ASP A 201 3.10 -23.04 -25.27
C ASP A 201 3.38 -24.01 -26.43
N SER A 202 2.30 -24.42 -27.09
CA SER A 202 2.37 -25.16 -28.34
C SER A 202 1.34 -24.63 -29.32
N ILE A 203 1.84 -24.37 -30.55
CA ILE A 203 1.11 -24.50 -31.84
C ILE A 203 0.24 -23.26 -32.22
N GLN A 204 0.44 -22.51 -33.34
CA GLN A 204 1.23 -22.73 -34.58
C GLN A 204 1.59 -21.41 -35.30
N ALA A 205 2.68 -21.48 -36.07
CA ALA A 205 2.81 -20.74 -37.32
C ALA A 205 1.72 -21.16 -38.31
N GLU A 206 1.18 -20.23 -39.10
CA GLU A 206 0.90 -20.31 -40.56
C GLU A 206 -0.06 -19.17 -40.95
N GLY A 207 0.30 -18.38 -41.98
CA GLY A 207 -0.54 -17.35 -42.59
C GLY A 207 0.21 -16.13 -43.08
#